data_AF-A0A7V3V254-F1
#
_entry.id   AF-A0A7V3V254-F1
#
_cell.length_a   1.000
_cell.length_b   1.000
_cell.length_c   1.000
_cell.angle_alpha   90.00
_cell.angle_beta   90.00
_cell.angle_gamma   90.00
#
_symmetry.space_group_name_H-M   'P 1'
#
loop_
_entity.id
_entity.type
_entity.pdbx_description
1 polymer ?
#
loop_
_entity_poly.entity_id
_entity_poly.type
_entity_poly.pdbx_seq_one_letter_code
_entity_poly.pdbx_strand_id
1 'polypeptide(L)'
;MSRLTGKFYRIIDANVNRAKEGLRVCEDIMRFACSDAKLSNRLKGIRHRIDLVVNSLLNDSCDRLRHRDIARDFGRKDNSFELRRTGLKDIFFANIQRAKESVRVLEELSKLENERVALSFKRLR
;
A
#
# COMPACT_ATOMS: atom_id res chain seq x y z
N MET A 1 27.37 -7.77 3.04
CA MET A 1 26.18 -7.08 2.47
C MET A 1 25.54 -7.94 1.38
N SER A 2 24.90 -9.06 1.74
CA SER A 2 24.45 -10.05 0.74
C SER A 2 23.15 -10.73 1.18
N ARG A 3 22.13 -10.70 0.29
CA ARG A 3 21.04 -11.68 0.04
C ARG A 3 19.60 -11.16 -0.17
N LEU A 4 19.30 -9.86 -0.13
CA LEU A 4 17.90 -9.39 -0.26
C LEU A 4 17.49 -8.92 -1.67
N THR A 5 18.31 -9.12 -2.68
CA THR A 5 18.44 -8.18 -3.81
C THR A 5 17.44 -8.28 -4.98
N GLY A 6 16.23 -8.78 -4.77
CA GLY A 6 15.17 -8.67 -5.81
C GLY A 6 13.79 -9.10 -5.35
N LYS A 7 13.71 -10.21 -4.63
CA LYS A 7 12.45 -10.66 -4.02
C LYS A 7 11.95 -9.68 -2.96
N PHE A 8 12.85 -9.14 -2.13
CA PHE A 8 12.50 -8.13 -1.13
C PHE A 8 11.88 -6.89 -1.75
N TYR A 9 12.52 -6.31 -2.77
CA TYR A 9 12.01 -5.14 -3.48
C TYR A 9 10.69 -5.41 -4.20
N ARG A 10 10.48 -6.61 -4.77
CA ARG A 10 9.18 -7.00 -5.34
C ARG A 10 8.08 -7.08 -4.30
N ILE A 11 8.37 -7.58 -3.10
CA ILE A 11 7.37 -7.63 -2.02
C ILE A 11 7.05 -6.20 -1.55
N ILE A 12 8.05 -5.33 -1.42
CA ILE A 12 7.82 -3.92 -1.10
C ILE A 12 6.92 -3.28 -2.17
N ASP A 13 7.31 -3.37 -3.45
CA ASP A 13 6.57 -2.76 -4.56
C ASP A 13 5.11 -3.24 -4.61
N ALA A 14 4.88 -4.55 -4.51
CA ALA A 14 3.54 -5.13 -4.51
C ALA A 14 2.68 -4.61 -3.34
N ASN A 15 3.25 -4.46 -2.14
CA ASN A 15 2.50 -3.98 -0.97
C ASN A 15 2.34 -2.45 -0.97
N VAL A 16 3.28 -1.70 -1.54
CA VAL A 16 3.10 -0.27 -1.80
C VAL A 16 1.94 -0.06 -2.77
N ASN A 17 1.91 -0.79 -3.88
CA ASN A 17 0.83 -0.70 -4.86
C ASN A 17 -0.53 -1.05 -4.23
N ARG A 18 -0.63 -2.18 -3.52
CA ARG A 18 -1.87 -2.59 -2.84
C ARG A 18 -2.36 -1.59 -1.80
N ALA A 19 -1.43 -1.00 -1.02
CA ALA A 19 -1.79 0.03 -0.05
C ALA A 19 -2.32 1.29 -0.75
N LYS A 20 -1.65 1.75 -1.80
CA LYS A 20 -2.04 2.95 -2.54
C LYS A 20 -3.37 2.79 -3.28
N GLU A 21 -3.59 1.65 -3.92
CA GLU A 21 -4.86 1.36 -4.60
C GLU A 21 -6.02 1.23 -3.61
N GLY A 22 -5.83 0.53 -2.48
CA GLY A 22 -6.85 0.44 -1.44
C GLY A 22 -7.22 1.83 -0.87
N LEU A 23 -6.22 2.68 -0.63
CA LEU A 23 -6.45 4.06 -0.18
C LEU A 23 -7.11 4.92 -1.25
N ARG A 24 -6.78 4.73 -2.54
CA ARG A 24 -7.39 5.48 -3.65
C ARG A 24 -8.88 5.19 -3.79
N VAL A 25 -9.28 3.92 -3.68
CA VAL A 25 -10.71 3.55 -3.66
C VAL A 25 -11.42 4.24 -2.50
N CYS A 26 -10.82 4.25 -1.31
CA CYS A 26 -11.38 4.94 -0.14
C CYS A 26 -11.46 6.46 -0.35
N GLU A 27 -10.44 7.06 -0.98
CA GLU A 27 -10.37 8.50 -1.31
C GLU A 27 -11.52 8.91 -2.23
N ASP A 28 -11.80 8.11 -3.26
CA ASP A 28 -12.86 8.35 -4.24
C ASP A 28 -14.25 8.16 -3.64
N ILE A 29 -14.46 7.15 -2.78
CA ILE A 29 -15.72 7.01 -2.03
C ILE A 29 -15.97 8.23 -1.14
N MET A 30 -14.97 8.67 -0.38
CA MET A 30 -15.11 9.84 0.48
C MET A 30 -15.35 11.12 -0.34
N ARG A 31 -14.68 11.27 -1.48
CA ARG A 31 -14.80 12.45 -2.34
C ARG A 31 -16.14 12.52 -3.04
N PHE A 32 -16.56 11.45 -3.70
CA PHE A 32 -17.66 11.49 -4.65
C PHE A 32 -18.98 10.98 -4.07
N ALA A 33 -18.95 10.02 -3.15
CA ALA A 33 -20.17 9.50 -2.55
C ALA A 33 -20.52 10.21 -1.24
N CYS A 34 -19.52 10.57 -0.44
CA CYS A 34 -19.74 11.24 0.85
C CYS A 34 -19.54 12.75 0.81
N SER A 35 -18.99 13.30 -0.28
CA SER A 35 -18.62 14.73 -0.41
C SER A 35 -17.74 15.25 0.74
N ASP A 36 -16.97 14.35 1.39
CA ASP A 36 -16.09 14.68 2.51
C ASP A 36 -14.67 14.94 1.99
N ALA A 37 -14.44 16.18 1.58
CA ALA A 37 -13.14 16.64 1.11
C ALA A 37 -12.04 16.51 2.19
N LYS A 38 -12.40 16.60 3.48
CA LYS A 38 -11.44 16.53 4.58
C LYS A 38 -10.91 15.11 4.75
N LEU A 39 -11.79 14.10 4.76
CA LEU A 39 -11.39 12.70 4.82
C LEU A 39 -10.69 12.25 3.54
N SER A 40 -11.17 12.68 2.37
CA SER A 40 -10.49 12.42 1.09
C SER A 40 -9.05 12.95 1.11
N ASN A 41 -8.84 14.18 1.59
CA ASN A 41 -7.50 14.77 1.70
C ASN A 41 -6.62 14.05 2.74
N ARG A 42 -7.19 13.57 3.84
CA ARG A 42 -6.46 12.75 4.82
C ARG A 42 -5.96 11.44 4.20
N LEU A 43 -6.82 10.74 3.45
CA LEU A 43 -6.46 9.48 2.77
C LEU A 43 -5.38 9.72 1.71
N LYS A 44 -5.50 10.78 0.91
CA LYS A 44 -4.45 11.23 -0.01
C LYS A 44 -3.13 11.51 0.71
N GLY A 45 -3.19 12.14 1.88
CA GLY A 45 -2.03 12.42 2.73
C GLY A 45 -1.33 11.15 3.21
N ILE A 46 -2.08 10.13 3.63
CA ILE A 46 -1.52 8.81 4.00
C ILE A 46 -0.83 8.18 2.78
N ARG A 47 -1.48 8.21 1.61
CA ARG A 47 -0.93 7.68 0.35
C ARG A 47 0.41 8.33 -0.01
N HIS A 48 0.54 9.64 0.12
CA HIS A 48 1.81 10.34 -0.08
C HIS A 48 2.85 10.00 0.98
N ARG A 49 2.46 9.86 2.25
CA ARG A 49 3.40 9.45 3.31
C ARG A 49 3.97 8.05 3.06
N ILE A 50 3.19 7.12 2.50
CA ILE A 50 3.71 5.81 2.10
C ILE A 50 4.86 5.98 1.09
N ASP A 51 4.69 6.80 0.05
CA ASP A 51 5.75 7.06 -0.94
C ASP A 51 7.03 7.62 -0.27
N LEU A 52 6.87 8.57 0.66
CA LEU A 52 8.00 9.17 1.37
C LEU A 52 8.75 8.16 2.26
N VAL A 53 8.01 7.33 3.00
CA VAL A 53 8.61 6.32 3.89
C VAL A 53 9.33 5.23 3.08
N VAL A 54 8.75 4.81 1.94
CA VAL A 54 9.38 3.86 1.02
C VAL A 54 10.65 4.44 0.42
N ASN A 55 10.65 5.70 -0.01
CA ASN A 55 11.86 6.34 -0.53
C ASN A 55 12.98 6.38 0.51
N SER A 56 12.63 6.64 1.78
CA SER A 56 13.59 6.58 2.90
C SER A 56 14.10 5.16 3.20
N LEU A 57 13.35 4.12 2.84
CA LEU A 57 13.81 2.73 2.96
C LEU A 57 14.79 2.35 1.86
N LEU A 58 14.59 2.89 0.66
CA LEU A 58 15.32 2.50 -0.54
C LEU A 58 16.57 3.33 -0.84
N ASN A 59 16.83 4.43 -0.10
CA ASN A 59 18.04 5.26 -0.16
C ASN A 59 18.61 5.44 -1.58
N ASP A 60 17.93 6.21 -2.43
CA ASP A 60 18.33 6.51 -3.82
C ASP A 60 18.63 5.31 -4.74
N SER A 61 18.24 4.08 -4.34
CA SER A 61 18.15 2.91 -5.24
C SER A 61 17.01 3.06 -6.27
N CYS A 62 16.64 4.30 -6.60
CA CYS A 62 15.57 4.74 -7.50
C CYS A 62 15.71 4.11 -8.89
N ASP A 63 16.93 3.74 -9.30
CA ASP A 63 17.16 2.99 -10.54
C ASP A 63 16.72 1.52 -10.50
N ARG A 64 16.45 0.93 -9.33
CA ARG A 64 16.05 -0.49 -9.20
C ARG A 64 14.53 -0.71 -9.20
N LEU A 65 13.73 0.33 -9.00
CA LEU A 65 12.27 0.30 -9.22
C LEU A 65 11.91 0.50 -10.71
N ARG A 66 12.89 0.77 -11.58
CA ARG A 66 12.69 0.94 -13.03
C ARG A 66 12.46 -0.37 -13.78
N HIS A 67 12.65 -1.53 -13.16
CA HIS A 67 12.12 -2.79 -13.70
C HIS A 67 10.63 -2.92 -13.37
N ARG A 68 9.83 -2.04 -13.98
CA ARG A 68 8.38 -2.18 -14.10
C ARG A 68 8.08 -3.39 -14.97
N ASP A 69 8.07 -4.57 -14.37
CA ASP A 69 7.30 -5.69 -14.91
C ASP A 69 5.87 -5.59 -14.37
N ILE A 70 5.11 -4.62 -14.93
CA ILE A 70 3.68 -4.39 -14.62
C ILE A 70 2.80 -5.59 -15.01
N ALA A 71 3.34 -6.64 -15.63
CA ALA A 71 2.55 -7.68 -16.28
C ALA A 71 2.45 -9.03 -15.53
N ARG A 72 3.07 -9.22 -14.35
CA ARG A 72 3.08 -10.53 -13.67
C ARG A 72 2.83 -10.46 -12.16
N ASP A 73 1.74 -9.83 -11.74
CA ASP A 73 1.23 -10.02 -10.38
C ASP A 73 0.55 -11.40 -10.31
N PHE A 74 1.34 -12.44 -10.02
CA PHE A 74 0.82 -13.77 -9.67
C PHE A 74 0.11 -13.69 -8.32
N GLY A 75 -1.18 -13.34 -8.39
CA GLY A 75 -2.05 -13.24 -7.21
C GLY A 75 -3.53 -13.13 -7.54
N ARG A 76 -3.94 -13.16 -8.81
CA ARG A 76 -5.35 -13.17 -9.20
C ARG A 76 -5.88 -14.60 -9.18
N LYS A 77 -6.08 -15.15 -7.98
CA LYS A 77 -7.16 -16.11 -7.80
C LYS A 77 -8.41 -15.26 -7.65
N ASP A 78 -9.25 -15.26 -8.68
CA ASP A 78 -10.64 -14.83 -8.56
C ASP A 78 -11.28 -15.71 -7.49
N ASN A 79 -11.30 -15.20 -6.25
CA ASN A 79 -12.15 -15.76 -5.23
C ASN A 79 -13.57 -15.34 -5.59
N SER A 80 -14.25 -16.20 -6.32
CA SER A 80 -15.68 -16.17 -6.65
C SER A 80 -16.62 -16.07 -5.42
N PHE A 81 -16.07 -15.94 -4.21
CA PHE A 81 -16.77 -15.67 -2.95
C PHE A 81 -16.69 -14.19 -2.48
N GLU A 82 -15.95 -13.30 -3.15
CA GLU A 82 -15.90 -11.85 -2.82
C GLU A 82 -17.15 -11.04 -3.26
N LEU A 83 -18.17 -11.70 -3.81
CA LEU A 83 -19.25 -11.08 -4.59
C LEU A 83 -20.43 -10.51 -3.79
N ARG A 84 -20.44 -10.56 -2.46
CA ARG A 84 -21.48 -9.89 -1.66
C ARG A 84 -20.97 -8.62 -0.99
N ARG A 85 -20.78 -7.57 -1.80
CA ARG A 85 -20.69 -6.19 -1.30
C ARG A 85 -22.10 -5.60 -1.35
N THR A 86 -22.66 -5.27 -0.19
CA THR A 86 -24.04 -4.74 -0.10
C THR A 86 -24.10 -3.23 -0.29
N GLY A 87 -22.95 -2.53 -0.25
CA GLY A 87 -22.87 -1.11 -0.58
C GLY A 87 -21.46 -0.52 -0.50
N LEU A 88 -21.36 0.78 -0.73
CA LEU A 88 -20.10 1.55 -0.70
C LEU A 88 -19.35 1.43 0.63
N LYS A 89 -20.08 1.26 1.73
CA LYS A 89 -19.50 1.04 3.05
C LYS A 89 -18.64 -0.24 3.08
N ASP A 90 -19.14 -1.35 2.55
CA ASP A 90 -18.41 -2.62 2.50
C ASP A 90 -17.18 -2.52 1.60
N ILE A 91 -17.30 -1.81 0.47
CA ILE A 91 -16.18 -1.53 -0.43
C ILE A 91 -15.11 -0.72 0.30
N PHE A 92 -15.51 0.32 1.02
CA PHE A 92 -14.60 1.13 1.82
C PHE A 92 -13.88 0.27 2.87
N PHE A 93 -14.62 -0.49 3.67
CA PHE A 93 -14.05 -1.35 4.71
C PHE A 93 -13.11 -2.42 4.13
N ALA A 94 -13.48 -3.08 3.04
CA ALA A 94 -12.62 -4.07 2.41
C ALA A 94 -11.30 -3.44 1.92
N ASN A 95 -11.37 -2.27 1.27
CA ASN A 95 -10.19 -1.62 0.72
C ASN A 95 -9.29 -0.99 1.80
N ILE A 96 -9.86 -0.39 2.85
CA ILE A 96 -9.06 0.17 3.95
C ILE A 96 -8.35 -0.93 4.74
N GLN A 97 -8.99 -2.10 4.94
CA GLN A 97 -8.34 -3.23 5.61
C GLN A 97 -7.23 -3.83 4.74
N ARG A 98 -7.44 -3.97 3.43
CA ARG A 98 -6.36 -4.38 2.50
C ARG A 98 -5.18 -3.42 2.54
N ALA A 99 -5.45 -2.11 2.59
CA ALA A 99 -4.38 -1.12 2.71
C ALA A 99 -3.63 -1.25 4.03
N LYS A 100 -4.35 -1.41 5.15
CA LYS A 100 -3.78 -1.62 6.48
C LYS A 100 -2.87 -2.86 6.53
N GLU A 101 -3.32 -3.99 6.00
CA GLU A 101 -2.50 -5.22 5.94
C GLU A 101 -1.27 -5.06 5.04
N SER A 102 -1.42 -4.35 3.92
CA SER A 102 -0.27 -4.04 3.06
C SER A 102 0.77 -3.18 3.79
N VAL A 103 0.34 -2.18 4.56
CA VAL A 103 1.23 -1.37 5.41
C VAL A 103 1.86 -2.20 6.53
N ARG A 104 1.13 -3.19 7.09
CA ARG A 104 1.69 -4.14 8.07
C ARG A 104 2.84 -4.95 7.46
N VAL A 105 2.71 -5.41 6.22
CA VAL A 105 3.80 -6.12 5.53
C VAL A 105 5.01 -5.21 5.34
N LEU A 106 4.80 -3.96 4.92
CA LEU A 106 5.88 -2.97 4.79
C LEU A 106 6.56 -2.67 6.13
N GLU A 107 5.78 -2.57 7.22
CA GLU A 107 6.28 -2.43 8.58
C GLU A 107 7.25 -3.56 8.95
N GLU A 108 6.81 -4.82 8.80
CA GLU A 108 7.61 -5.99 9.18
C GLU A 108 8.87 -6.14 8.32
N LEU A 109 8.77 -5.91 7.00
CA LEU A 109 9.93 -5.97 6.11
C LEU A 109 10.95 -4.87 6.41
N SER A 110 10.49 -3.68 6.76
CA SER A 110 11.37 -2.55 7.06
C SER A 110 12.22 -2.81 8.31
N LYS A 111 11.80 -3.68 9.23
CA LYS A 111 12.60 -4.04 10.42
C LYS A 111 13.92 -4.71 10.07
N LEU A 112 14.03 -5.33 8.89
CA LEU A 112 15.26 -5.97 8.42
C LEU A 112 16.32 -4.95 7.99
N GLU A 113 15.91 -3.74 7.60
CA GLU A 113 16.79 -2.73 7.01
C GLU A 113 16.93 -1.48 7.89
N ASN A 114 15.81 -0.99 8.45
CA ASN A 114 15.76 0.25 9.21
C ASN A 114 14.56 0.31 10.18
N GLU A 115 14.85 0.21 11.48
CA GLU A 115 13.83 0.27 12.54
C GLU A 115 13.05 1.59 12.55
N ARG A 116 13.67 2.73 12.21
CA ARG A 116 12.98 4.04 12.14
C ARG A 116 11.95 4.08 11.02
N VAL A 117 12.24 3.43 9.90
CA VAL A 117 11.28 3.28 8.78
C VAL A 117 10.14 2.36 9.22
N ALA A 118 10.44 1.23 9.89
CA ALA A 118 9.41 0.34 10.43
C ALA A 118 8.45 1.08 11.39
N LEU A 119 8.99 1.91 12.29
CA LEU A 119 8.17 2.77 13.17
C LEU A 119 7.32 3.78 12.40
N SER A 120 7.78 4.23 11.23
CA SER A 120 7.01 5.14 10.36
C SER A 120 5.82 4.42 9.72
N PHE A 121 5.99 3.19 9.23
CA PHE A 121 4.87 2.38 8.77
C PHE A 121 3.91 2.01 9.90
N LYS A 122 4.42 1.71 11.09
CA LYS A 122 3.59 1.45 12.28
C LYS A 122 2.68 2.63 12.63
N ARG A 123 3.13 3.87 12.42
CA ARG A 123 2.31 5.09 12.62
C ARG A 123 1.29 5.34 11.52
N LEU A 124 1.51 4.81 10.31
CA LEU A 124 0.59 4.95 9.18
C LEU A 124 -0.55 3.93 9.21
N ARG A 125 -0.37 2.83 9.96
CA ARG A 125 -1.32 1.72 10.11
C ARG A 125 -2.29 1.94 11.26
#